data_AF-A0A9N9W6E4-F1
#
_entry.id   AF-A0A9N9W6E4-F1
#
_cell.length_a   1.000
_cell.length_b   1.000
_cell.length_c   1.000
_cell.angle_alpha   90.00
_cell.angle_beta   90.00
_cell.angle_gamma   90.00
#
_symmetry.space_group_name_H-M   'P 1'
#
loop_
_entity.id
_entity.type
_entity.pdbx_description
1 polymer ?
#
loop_
_entity_poly.entity_id
_entity_poly.type
_entity_poly.pdbx_seq_one_letter_code
_entity_poly.pdbx_strand_id
1 'polypeptide(L)'
;MIDISIFQLEALKPRSVEAVASSEVYRFIVGPEKKEYYIHSAVLANHSPALDAMVNGGLQESGDRIVDWTDVDSSAFLGLWQFLYSGRYAAPVLISRLDEDLLETEIREEEAGTLPDSTLPGCTLPGCKMPGCTMPECIPTGLWLEFETLRLADSEDSASPQPKSVGRRVVMNSYADLLLQHARVCVLADKFMIPLLKQLALTALRKELRIHFYDPKKIPEIAPDAIALLQYCFNNPAPEKLRTLVSLFAACIITDLWKCEGFQDLLESSREFSTAISGCIGTNLDGILLKRLLDN
;
A
#
# COMPACT_ATOMS: atom_id res chain seq x y z
N MET A 1 -21.51 -15.40 25.79
CA MET A 1 -20.98 -16.37 24.81
C MET A 1 -21.47 -15.88 23.46
N ILE A 2 -20.68 -15.03 22.82
CA ILE A 2 -21.03 -14.43 21.53
C ILE A 2 -20.62 -15.45 20.48
N ASP A 3 -21.57 -15.86 19.66
CA ASP A 3 -21.38 -16.82 18.58
C ASP A 3 -20.48 -16.18 17.50
N ILE A 4 -19.25 -16.69 17.38
CA ILE A 4 -18.21 -16.17 16.49
C ILE A 4 -18.46 -16.63 15.03
N SER A 5 -19.57 -17.32 14.77
CA SER A 5 -19.93 -17.83 13.44
C SER A 5 -20.41 -16.77 12.44
N ILE A 6 -20.42 -15.47 12.80
CA ILE A 6 -20.91 -14.38 11.92
C ILE A 6 -19.80 -13.82 10.97
N PHE A 7 -18.53 -14.18 11.16
CA PHE A 7 -17.45 -13.78 10.24
C PHE A 7 -17.14 -14.85 9.19
N GLN A 8 -18.16 -15.50 8.63
CA GLN A 8 -17.98 -16.05 7.29
C GLN A 8 -17.63 -14.89 6.38
N LEU A 9 -16.43 -14.90 5.80
CA LEU A 9 -16.10 -14.11 4.62
C LEU A 9 -17.24 -14.37 3.63
N GLU A 10 -18.21 -13.45 3.53
CA GLU A 10 -19.09 -13.41 2.37
C GLU A 10 -18.15 -13.14 1.20
N ALA A 11 -17.82 -14.21 0.47
CA ALA A 11 -17.19 -14.11 -0.82
C ALA A 11 -17.94 -13.03 -1.59
N LEU A 12 -17.22 -11.98 -2.02
CA LEU A 12 -17.74 -10.90 -2.86
C LEU A 12 -18.81 -11.46 -3.79
N LYS A 13 -20.08 -11.07 -3.61
CA LYS A 13 -21.17 -11.62 -4.42
C LYS A 13 -20.81 -11.35 -5.89
N PRO A 14 -20.92 -12.36 -6.78
CA PRO A 14 -20.65 -12.16 -8.19
C PRO A 14 -21.55 -11.05 -8.72
N ARG A 15 -20.93 -9.99 -9.24
CA ARG A 15 -21.64 -8.83 -9.77
C ARG A 15 -22.27 -9.19 -11.09
N SER A 16 -23.58 -8.98 -11.23
CA SER A 16 -24.17 -8.82 -12.55
C SER A 16 -23.70 -7.47 -13.10
N VAL A 17 -23.17 -7.49 -14.33
CA VAL A 17 -22.73 -6.27 -15.03
C VAL A 17 -23.90 -5.30 -15.18
N GLU A 18 -25.08 -5.84 -15.42
CA GLU A 18 -26.33 -5.10 -15.54
C GLU A 18 -26.70 -4.39 -14.23
N ALA A 19 -26.50 -5.03 -13.08
CA ALA A 19 -26.75 -4.44 -11.78
C ALA A 19 -25.80 -3.26 -11.48
N VAL A 20 -24.52 -3.36 -11.87
CA VAL A 20 -23.57 -2.25 -11.73
C VAL A 20 -23.94 -1.11 -12.68
N ALA A 21 -24.13 -1.41 -13.96
CA ALA A 21 -24.41 -0.42 -15.00
C ALA A 21 -25.74 0.33 -14.79
N SER A 22 -26.71 -0.29 -14.12
CA SER A 22 -28.01 0.33 -13.83
C SER A 22 -28.08 0.98 -12.45
N SER A 23 -27.00 0.90 -11.65
CA SER A 23 -26.98 1.48 -10.31
C SER A 23 -26.67 2.97 -10.33
N GLU A 24 -27.03 3.65 -9.24
CA GLU A 24 -26.77 5.08 -9.08
C GLU A 24 -25.28 5.38 -9.05
N VAL A 25 -24.89 6.56 -9.51
CA VAL A 25 -23.49 7.01 -9.53
C VAL A 25 -23.30 8.08 -8.46
N TYR A 26 -22.29 7.88 -7.61
CA TYR A 26 -21.87 8.82 -6.59
C TYR A 26 -20.68 9.66 -7.10
N ARG A 27 -20.72 10.96 -6.83
CA ARG A 27 -19.64 11.91 -7.13
C ARG A 27 -18.75 12.11 -5.91
N PHE A 28 -17.48 11.80 -6.02
CA PHE A 28 -16.47 11.99 -5.00
C PHE A 28 -15.63 13.22 -5.31
N ILE A 29 -15.51 14.14 -4.36
CA ILE A 29 -14.62 15.30 -4.44
C ILE A 29 -13.38 14.98 -3.61
N VAL A 30 -12.23 14.81 -4.27
CA VAL A 30 -11.03 14.22 -3.64
C VAL A 30 -9.85 15.17 -3.67
N GLY A 31 -9.14 15.22 -2.54
CA GLY A 31 -7.90 15.96 -2.37
C GLY A 31 -8.07 17.49 -2.36
N PRO A 32 -6.97 18.22 -2.13
CA PRO A 32 -6.98 19.69 -2.01
C PRO A 32 -7.37 20.38 -3.33
N GLU A 33 -7.13 19.72 -4.47
CA GLU A 33 -7.51 20.18 -5.80
C GLU A 33 -9.01 19.97 -6.10
N LYS A 34 -9.75 19.30 -5.21
CA LYS A 34 -11.19 19.01 -5.36
C LYS A 34 -11.50 18.30 -6.67
N LYS A 35 -10.66 17.34 -7.07
CA LYS A 35 -10.88 16.55 -8.29
C LYS A 35 -12.13 15.69 -8.15
N GLU A 36 -12.91 15.61 -9.21
CA GLU A 36 -14.16 14.86 -9.22
C GLU A 36 -13.97 13.46 -9.80
N TYR A 37 -14.48 12.46 -9.09
CA TYR A 37 -14.50 11.07 -9.52
C TYR A 37 -15.89 10.47 -9.36
N TYR A 38 -16.19 9.42 -10.11
CA TYR A 38 -17.52 8.82 -10.14
C TYR A 38 -17.45 7.31 -9.90
N ILE A 39 -18.29 6.80 -8.99
CA ILE A 39 -18.36 5.37 -8.65
C ILE A 39 -19.81 4.91 -8.57
N HIS A 40 -20.10 3.74 -9.13
CA HIS A 40 -21.40 3.09 -9.05
C HIS A 40 -21.69 2.60 -7.62
N SER A 41 -22.90 2.86 -7.11
CA SER A 41 -23.29 2.50 -5.73
C SER A 41 -23.24 0.99 -5.51
N ALA A 42 -23.61 0.19 -6.50
CA ALA A 42 -23.51 -1.27 -6.43
C ALA A 42 -22.05 -1.77 -6.30
N VAL A 43 -21.07 -1.00 -6.79
CA VAL A 43 -19.64 -1.33 -6.62
C VAL A 43 -19.22 -1.09 -5.18
N LEU A 44 -19.61 0.06 -4.61
CA LEU A 44 -19.30 0.45 -3.23
C LEU A 44 -19.94 -0.50 -2.22
N ALA A 45 -21.25 -0.75 -2.35
CA ALA A 45 -22.02 -1.60 -1.47
C ALA A 45 -21.48 -3.04 -1.37
N ASN A 46 -20.93 -3.56 -2.46
CA ASN A 46 -20.43 -4.94 -2.49
C ASN A 46 -19.09 -5.12 -1.76
N HIS A 47 -18.33 -4.05 -1.51
CA HIS A 47 -16.94 -4.17 -1.04
C HIS A 47 -16.77 -4.09 0.47
N SER A 48 -17.64 -3.36 1.17
CA SER A 48 -17.67 -3.41 2.63
C SER A 48 -18.99 -2.91 3.19
N PRO A 49 -19.37 -3.36 4.40
CA PRO A 49 -20.54 -2.84 5.10
C PRO A 49 -20.49 -1.32 5.34
N ALA A 50 -19.29 -0.76 5.53
CA ALA A 50 -19.11 0.67 5.71
C ALA A 50 -19.46 1.46 4.44
N LEU A 51 -19.02 0.97 3.28
CA LEU A 51 -19.35 1.58 1.99
C LEU A 51 -20.81 1.35 1.59
N ASP A 52 -21.37 0.20 1.94
CA ASP A 52 -22.81 -0.08 1.78
C ASP A 52 -23.66 0.88 2.60
N ALA A 53 -23.34 1.06 3.88
CA ALA A 53 -24.01 2.02 4.74
C ALA A 53 -23.86 3.47 4.22
N MET A 54 -22.72 3.82 3.63
CA MET A 54 -22.49 5.15 3.04
C MET A 54 -23.44 5.42 1.87
N VAL A 55 -23.70 4.43 1.00
CA VAL A 55 -24.52 4.63 -0.22
C VAL A 55 -25.98 4.23 -0.08
N ASN A 56 -26.31 3.32 0.84
CA ASN A 56 -27.66 2.77 1.02
C ASN A 56 -28.24 3.07 2.43
N GLY A 57 -27.45 3.56 3.38
CA GLY A 57 -27.84 3.70 4.79
C GLY A 57 -28.62 4.96 5.17
N GLY A 58 -29.01 5.81 4.21
CA GLY A 58 -29.88 6.97 4.45
C GLY A 58 -29.21 8.17 5.14
N LEU A 59 -27.87 8.26 5.14
CA LEU A 59 -27.14 9.46 5.57
C LEU A 59 -27.37 10.63 4.60
N GLN A 60 -27.15 11.88 5.04
CA GLN A 60 -27.37 13.10 4.25
C GLN A 60 -26.63 13.10 2.90
N GLU A 61 -25.47 12.42 2.82
CA GLU A 61 -24.68 12.20 1.59
C GLU A 61 -25.39 11.33 0.54
N SER A 62 -26.35 10.48 0.95
CA SER A 62 -27.13 9.63 0.05
C SER A 62 -28.21 10.39 -0.73
N GLY A 63 -28.67 11.53 -0.21
CA GLY A 63 -29.66 12.37 -0.89
C GLY A 63 -29.07 13.16 -2.06
N ASP A 64 -27.87 13.72 -1.86
CA ASP A 64 -27.19 14.53 -2.86
C ASP A 64 -26.25 13.72 -3.76
N ARG A 65 -25.94 12.46 -3.39
CA ARG A 65 -25.00 11.56 -4.07
C ARG A 65 -23.60 12.16 -4.26
N ILE A 66 -23.22 13.01 -3.32
CA ILE A 66 -21.94 13.71 -3.30
C ILE A 66 -21.22 13.32 -2.02
N VAL A 67 -19.96 12.93 -2.16
CA VAL A 67 -19.08 12.54 -1.06
C VAL A 67 -17.88 13.46 -1.05
N ASP A 68 -17.69 14.20 0.05
CA ASP A 68 -16.56 15.11 0.23
C ASP A 68 -15.39 14.38 0.92
N TRP A 69 -14.38 14.03 0.15
CA TRP A 69 -13.12 13.43 0.58
C TRP A 69 -11.94 14.35 0.23
N THR A 70 -12.11 15.65 0.42
CA THR A 70 -11.04 16.64 0.19
C THR A 70 -9.82 16.46 1.10
N ASP A 71 -9.97 15.74 2.21
CA ASP A 71 -8.91 15.30 3.12
C ASP A 71 -8.17 14.04 2.65
N VAL A 72 -8.71 13.30 1.69
CA VAL A 72 -8.11 12.07 1.16
C VAL A 72 -7.16 12.39 0.01
N ASP A 73 -5.95 11.83 0.08
CA ASP A 73 -4.96 11.92 -0.98
C ASP A 73 -5.46 11.25 -2.28
N SER A 74 -5.34 11.96 -3.40
CA SER A 74 -5.82 11.51 -4.71
C SER A 74 -5.24 10.16 -5.13
N SER A 75 -3.96 9.90 -4.85
CA SER A 75 -3.32 8.64 -5.25
C SER A 75 -3.79 7.45 -4.41
N ALA A 76 -4.12 7.69 -3.14
CA ALA A 76 -4.70 6.68 -2.26
C ALA A 76 -6.15 6.37 -2.67
N PHE A 77 -6.92 7.40 -3.01
CA PHE A 77 -8.25 7.24 -3.58
C PHE A 77 -8.23 6.42 -4.87
N LEU A 78 -7.34 6.72 -5.81
CA LEU A 78 -7.21 5.96 -7.06
C LEU A 78 -6.82 4.50 -6.82
N GLY A 79 -5.98 4.23 -5.83
CA GLY A 79 -5.65 2.86 -5.39
C GLY A 79 -6.88 2.10 -4.88
N LEU A 80 -7.74 2.75 -4.09
CA LEU A 80 -9.04 2.19 -3.68
C LEU A 80 -9.97 2.01 -4.89
N TRP A 81 -10.13 3.05 -5.72
CA TRP A 81 -11.02 3.03 -6.89
C TRP A 81 -10.71 1.86 -7.81
N GLN A 82 -9.42 1.65 -8.13
CA GLN A 82 -8.99 0.55 -8.98
C GLN A 82 -9.31 -0.81 -8.34
N PHE A 83 -9.09 -0.95 -7.03
CA PHE A 83 -9.46 -2.15 -6.30
C PHE A 83 -10.96 -2.41 -6.33
N LEU A 84 -11.78 -1.38 -6.16
CA LEU A 84 -13.24 -1.50 -6.16
C LEU A 84 -13.77 -2.06 -7.49
N TYR A 85 -13.18 -1.68 -8.63
CA TYR A 85 -13.63 -2.19 -9.93
C TYR A 85 -12.95 -3.51 -10.33
N SER A 86 -11.66 -3.65 -10.07
CA SER A 86 -10.86 -4.77 -10.59
C SER A 86 -10.69 -5.92 -9.61
N GLY A 87 -10.98 -5.70 -8.32
CA GLY A 87 -10.60 -6.59 -7.22
C GLY A 87 -9.10 -6.68 -6.98
N ARG A 88 -8.30 -5.82 -7.64
CA ARG A 88 -6.83 -5.84 -7.61
C ARG A 88 -6.29 -4.49 -7.17
N TYR A 89 -5.22 -4.55 -6.40
CA TYR A 89 -4.46 -3.37 -6.03
C TYR A 89 -3.21 -3.28 -6.92
N ALA A 90 -3.18 -2.33 -7.84
CA ALA A 90 -1.97 -2.06 -8.61
C ALA A 90 -1.04 -1.21 -7.75
N ALA A 91 0.08 -1.81 -7.34
CA ALA A 91 1.12 -1.05 -6.67
C ALA A 91 1.57 0.11 -7.59
N PRO A 92 1.74 1.33 -7.05
CA PRO A 92 2.32 2.43 -7.79
C PRO A 92 3.73 2.11 -8.28
N VAL A 93 4.21 2.89 -9.24
CA VAL A 93 5.56 2.74 -9.81
C VAL A 93 6.30 4.06 -9.72
N LEU A 94 7.59 4.00 -9.42
CA LEU A 94 8.45 5.17 -9.51
C LEU A 94 8.76 5.52 -10.95
N ILE A 95 8.69 6.81 -11.24
CA ILE A 95 9.07 7.35 -12.55
C ILE A 95 10.50 6.94 -12.94
N SER A 96 11.41 6.86 -11.98
CA SER A 96 12.82 6.47 -12.19
C SER A 96 13.02 4.98 -12.54
N ARG A 97 11.98 4.16 -12.43
CA ARG A 97 12.02 2.72 -12.76
C ARG A 97 11.34 2.39 -14.09
N LEU A 98 10.83 3.40 -14.79
CA LEU A 98 10.14 3.22 -16.07
C LEU A 98 11.07 3.66 -17.20
N ASP A 99 11.08 2.87 -18.28
CA ASP A 99 11.71 3.27 -19.54
C ASP A 99 10.87 4.36 -20.22
N GLU A 100 11.48 5.25 -21.03
CA GLU A 100 10.80 6.39 -21.68
C GLU A 100 9.55 5.98 -22.48
N ASP A 101 9.64 4.87 -23.23
CA ASP A 101 8.50 4.35 -24.02
C ASP A 101 7.34 3.87 -23.12
N LEU A 102 7.63 3.33 -21.94
CA LEU A 102 6.62 2.90 -20.97
C LEU A 102 6.02 4.09 -20.22
N LEU A 103 6.82 5.13 -19.95
CA LEU A 103 6.35 6.38 -19.35
C LEU A 103 5.31 7.06 -20.22
N GLU A 104 5.54 7.17 -21.54
CA GLU A 104 4.55 7.72 -22.45
C GLU A 104 3.23 6.95 -22.40
N THR A 105 3.28 5.62 -22.28
CA THR A 105 2.07 4.78 -22.16
C THR A 105 1.38 4.85 -20.79
N GLU A 106 2.12 5.10 -19.69
CA GLU A 106 1.54 5.27 -18.36
C GLU A 106 1.00 6.70 -18.14
N ILE A 107 1.43 7.69 -18.92
CA ILE A 107 1.06 9.11 -18.78
C ILE A 107 0.01 9.57 -19.82
N ARG A 108 0.15 9.26 -21.12
CA ARG A 108 -0.63 9.91 -22.21
C ARG A 108 -2.14 9.65 -22.27
N GLU A 109 -2.67 8.54 -21.75
CA GLU A 109 -4.12 8.27 -21.86
C GLU A 109 -4.99 9.04 -20.84
N GLU A 110 -4.43 10.01 -20.10
CA GLU A 110 -5.28 10.98 -19.38
C GLU A 110 -6.07 11.91 -20.34
N GLU A 111 -5.71 12.00 -21.64
CA GLU A 111 -6.33 12.97 -22.56
C GLU A 111 -7.05 12.41 -23.82
N ALA A 112 -7.15 11.09 -24.06
CA ALA A 112 -7.79 10.61 -25.29
C ALA A 112 -8.64 9.34 -25.11
N GLY A 113 -9.96 9.54 -25.12
CA GLY A 113 -10.90 8.46 -25.41
C GLY A 113 -10.86 8.12 -26.89
N THR A 114 -10.08 7.11 -27.30
CA THR A 114 -10.33 6.34 -28.53
C THR A 114 -9.65 4.97 -28.43
N LEU A 115 -10.43 3.90 -28.61
CA LEU A 115 -9.95 2.52 -28.74
C LEU A 115 -8.98 2.36 -29.93
N PRO A 116 -7.86 1.63 -29.81
CA PRO A 116 -7.22 1.01 -30.96
C PRO A 116 -7.42 -0.50 -31.01
N ASP A 117 -7.48 -0.92 -32.26
CA ASP A 117 -7.82 -2.22 -32.82
C ASP A 117 -6.82 -3.32 -32.47
N SER A 118 -7.34 -4.51 -32.28
CA SER A 118 -6.58 -5.73 -32.03
C SER A 118 -5.82 -6.16 -33.29
N THR A 119 -4.49 -6.08 -33.27
CA THR A 119 -3.68 -6.93 -34.15
C THR A 119 -2.38 -7.31 -33.45
N LEU A 120 -2.31 -8.57 -32.99
CA LEU A 120 -1.08 -9.19 -32.50
C LEU A 120 -0.29 -9.74 -33.71
N PRO A 121 0.96 -9.33 -33.94
CA PRO A 121 1.90 -10.15 -34.68
C PRO A 121 2.62 -11.10 -33.72
N GLY A 122 2.64 -12.37 -34.06
CA GLY A 122 3.26 -13.43 -33.27
C GLY A 122 4.76 -13.24 -33.06
N CYS A 123 5.19 -13.46 -31.82
CA CYS A 123 6.60 -13.61 -31.48
C CYS A 123 6.87 -15.06 -31.03
N THR A 124 7.44 -15.85 -31.94
CA THR A 124 8.13 -17.10 -31.64
C THR A 124 9.37 -16.78 -30.80
N LEU A 125 9.46 -17.30 -29.59
CA LEU A 125 10.65 -17.17 -28.73
C LEU A 125 11.63 -18.35 -29.00
N PRO A 126 12.90 -18.12 -29.40
CA PRO A 126 13.95 -19.08 -29.22
C PRO A 126 14.49 -18.99 -27.79
N GLY A 127 14.82 -20.16 -27.22
CA GLY A 127 15.10 -20.34 -25.80
C GLY A 127 16.25 -19.48 -25.26
N CYS A 128 15.94 -18.69 -24.23
CA CYS A 128 16.92 -18.10 -23.34
C CYS A 128 17.24 -19.10 -22.22
N LYS A 129 18.38 -19.79 -22.30
CA LYS A 129 19.01 -20.44 -21.15
C LYS A 129 19.49 -19.32 -20.21
N MET A 130 18.88 -19.21 -19.03
CA MET A 130 19.39 -18.38 -17.94
C MET A 130 20.65 -19.05 -17.35
N PRO A 131 21.83 -18.42 -17.34
CA PRO A 131 22.96 -18.88 -16.54
C PRO A 131 22.73 -18.49 -15.08
N GLY A 132 23.15 -19.37 -14.18
CA GLY A 132 22.84 -19.35 -12.76
C GLY A 132 23.27 -18.06 -12.05
N CYS A 133 22.28 -17.35 -11.50
CA CYS A 133 22.48 -16.49 -10.35
C CYS A 133 22.41 -17.37 -9.11
N THR A 134 23.56 -17.85 -8.64
CA THR A 134 23.67 -18.37 -7.28
C THR A 134 23.49 -17.19 -6.32
N MET A 135 22.33 -17.14 -5.67
CA MET A 135 22.04 -16.22 -4.57
C MET A 135 23.14 -16.39 -3.51
N PRO A 136 23.76 -15.31 -2.99
CA PRO A 136 24.49 -15.43 -1.75
C PRO A 136 23.47 -15.70 -0.65
N GLU A 137 23.54 -16.88 -0.04
CA GLU A 137 22.77 -17.24 1.15
C GLU A 137 23.24 -16.41 2.35
N CYS A 138 22.84 -15.14 2.40
CA CYS A 138 22.79 -14.41 3.66
C CYS A 138 21.44 -14.73 4.31
N ILE A 139 21.41 -15.75 5.16
CA ILE A 139 20.24 -16.09 5.97
C ILE A 139 19.89 -14.86 6.84
N PRO A 140 18.66 -14.33 6.78
CA PRO A 140 18.18 -13.31 7.72
C PRO A 140 18.41 -13.71 9.17
N THR A 141 19.18 -12.92 9.94
CA THR A 141 19.31 -13.08 11.40
C THR A 141 18.73 -11.87 12.15
N GLY A 142 18.13 -12.09 13.31
CA GLY A 142 17.59 -11.04 14.19
C GLY A 142 16.34 -10.35 13.64
N LEU A 143 16.27 -9.02 13.83
CA LEU A 143 15.14 -8.14 13.43
C LEU A 143 14.66 -8.34 11.98
N TRP A 144 15.56 -8.67 11.06
CA TRP A 144 15.21 -8.87 9.66
C TRP A 144 14.38 -10.14 9.44
N LEU A 145 14.69 -11.21 10.17
CA LEU A 145 13.87 -12.43 10.14
C LEU A 145 12.48 -12.15 10.72
N GLU A 146 12.39 -11.35 11.77
CA GLU A 146 11.11 -10.93 12.35
C GLU A 146 10.29 -10.08 11.36
N PHE A 147 10.93 -9.12 10.70
CA PHE A 147 10.32 -8.36 9.60
C PHE A 147 9.85 -9.26 8.46
N GLU A 148 10.67 -10.24 8.05
CA GLU A 148 10.34 -11.18 6.97
C GLU A 148 9.28 -12.24 7.36
N THR A 149 9.10 -12.51 8.64
CA THR A 149 8.12 -13.49 9.12
C THR A 149 6.84 -12.82 9.64
N LEU A 150 6.83 -11.49 9.74
CA LEU A 150 5.69 -10.72 10.24
C LEU A 150 4.41 -11.09 9.48
N ARG A 151 3.45 -11.67 10.20
CA ARG A 151 2.16 -12.05 9.64
C ARG A 151 1.29 -10.81 9.45
N LEU A 152 1.14 -10.38 8.20
CA LEU A 152 0.34 -9.22 7.84
C LEU A 152 -1.16 -9.55 7.62
N ALA A 153 -1.50 -10.82 7.40
CA ALA A 153 -2.89 -11.29 7.21
C ALA A 153 -3.55 -11.72 8.52
N ASP A 154 -4.86 -11.49 8.66
CA ASP A 154 -5.68 -11.98 9.79
C ASP A 154 -6.24 -13.39 9.56
N SER A 155 -6.13 -13.92 8.34
CA SER A 155 -6.53 -15.29 7.97
C SER A 155 -5.55 -15.86 6.94
N GLU A 156 -5.17 -17.12 7.09
CA GLU A 156 -4.12 -17.77 6.28
C GLU A 156 -4.60 -18.32 4.93
N ASP A 157 -5.85 -18.08 4.52
CA ASP A 157 -6.38 -18.65 3.28
C ASP A 157 -6.46 -17.64 2.14
N SER A 158 -5.88 -18.05 1.00
CA SER A 158 -5.96 -17.48 -0.35
C SER A 158 -4.94 -16.40 -0.76
N ALA A 159 -3.67 -16.80 -0.89
CA ALA A 159 -2.81 -16.19 -1.91
C ALA A 159 -3.23 -16.71 -3.30
N SER A 160 -4.17 -16.02 -3.96
CA SER A 160 -4.52 -16.32 -5.35
C SER A 160 -3.40 -15.86 -6.30
N PRO A 161 -2.97 -16.69 -7.27
CA PRO A 161 -2.03 -16.28 -8.31
C PRO A 161 -2.62 -15.13 -9.14
N GLN A 162 -2.03 -13.94 -9.03
CA GLN A 162 -2.49 -12.76 -9.76
C GLN A 162 -2.09 -12.87 -11.25
N PRO A 163 -3.03 -12.80 -12.21
CA PRO A 163 -2.71 -12.70 -13.64
C PRO A 163 -2.04 -11.35 -13.98
N LYS A 164 -1.24 -11.34 -15.04
CA LYS A 164 -0.24 -10.31 -15.38
C LYS A 164 -0.77 -8.93 -15.79
N SER A 165 -2.07 -8.79 -16.09
CA SER A 165 -2.64 -7.52 -16.55
C SER A 165 -3.36 -6.80 -15.42
N VAL A 166 -2.59 -6.08 -14.61
CA VAL A 166 -3.16 -5.06 -13.73
C VAL A 166 -3.38 -3.81 -14.59
N GLY A 167 -4.49 -3.09 -14.41
CA GLY A 167 -4.72 -1.82 -15.11
C GLY A 167 -3.62 -0.79 -14.82
N ARG A 168 -3.66 0.37 -15.50
CA ARG A 168 -2.66 1.44 -15.35
C ARG A 168 -2.33 1.70 -13.87
N ARG A 169 -1.03 1.76 -13.57
CA ARG A 169 -0.51 2.03 -12.22
C ARG A 169 -0.40 3.54 -12.01
N VAL A 170 -0.50 3.97 -10.76
CA VAL A 170 -0.21 5.37 -10.42
C VAL A 170 1.30 5.57 -10.48
N VAL A 171 1.74 6.55 -11.26
CA VAL A 171 3.15 6.93 -11.36
C VAL A 171 3.51 7.89 -10.23
N MET A 172 4.63 7.65 -9.57
CA MET A 172 5.13 8.42 -8.43
C MET A 172 6.45 9.09 -8.77
N ASN A 173 6.59 10.34 -8.32
CA ASN A 173 7.77 11.15 -8.59
C ASN A 173 8.88 10.93 -7.57
N SER A 174 8.52 10.58 -6.33
CA SER A 174 9.46 10.34 -5.24
C SER A 174 9.21 9.00 -4.56
N TYR A 175 10.25 8.49 -3.89
CA TYR A 175 10.13 7.26 -3.12
C TYR A 175 9.31 7.45 -1.84
N ALA A 176 9.38 8.61 -1.20
CA ALA A 176 8.47 8.99 -0.13
C ALA A 176 7.00 8.86 -0.57
N ASP A 177 6.62 9.40 -1.74
CA ASP A 177 5.23 9.33 -2.24
C ASP A 177 4.79 7.90 -2.52
N LEU A 178 5.70 7.07 -3.03
CA LEU A 178 5.45 5.65 -3.26
C LEU A 178 5.12 4.91 -1.95
N LEU A 179 5.96 5.09 -0.92
CA LEU A 179 5.74 4.50 0.40
C LEU A 179 4.46 5.02 1.06
N LEU A 180 4.27 6.34 1.01
CA LEU A 180 3.10 7.01 1.59
C LEU A 180 1.81 6.59 0.89
N GLN A 181 1.81 6.36 -0.42
CA GLN A 181 0.61 5.88 -1.11
C GLN A 181 0.17 4.53 -0.57
N HIS A 182 1.08 3.58 -0.38
CA HIS A 182 0.73 2.30 0.22
C HIS A 182 0.17 2.47 1.63
N ALA A 183 0.81 3.30 2.46
CA ALA A 183 0.38 3.57 3.83
C ALA A 183 -1.02 4.24 3.88
N ARG A 184 -1.26 5.21 3.01
CA ARG A 184 -2.55 5.91 2.88
C ARG A 184 -3.65 4.96 2.41
N VAL A 185 -3.36 4.08 1.44
CA VAL A 185 -4.31 3.04 1.03
C VAL A 185 -4.60 2.08 2.19
N CYS A 186 -3.59 1.70 2.99
CA CYS A 186 -3.82 0.87 4.17
C CYS A 186 -4.77 1.54 5.17
N VAL A 187 -4.55 2.82 5.49
CA VAL A 187 -5.40 3.60 6.40
C VAL A 187 -6.82 3.73 5.84
N LEU A 188 -6.95 4.03 4.54
CA LEU A 188 -8.25 4.16 3.87
C LEU A 188 -9.00 2.83 3.86
N ALA A 189 -8.32 1.72 3.54
CA ALA A 189 -8.90 0.39 3.54
C ALA A 189 -9.32 -0.06 4.95
N ASP A 190 -8.59 0.33 6.00
CA ASP A 190 -8.96 0.06 7.38
C ASP A 190 -10.19 0.90 7.80
N LYS A 191 -10.20 2.21 7.47
CA LYS A 191 -11.34 3.12 7.70
C LYS A 191 -12.65 2.55 7.12
N PHE A 192 -12.59 1.99 5.92
CA PHE A 192 -13.75 1.42 5.23
C PHE A 192 -13.91 -0.09 5.43
N MET A 193 -13.14 -0.72 6.32
CA MET A 193 -13.25 -2.15 6.63
C MET A 193 -13.17 -3.03 5.37
N ILE A 194 -12.11 -2.85 4.57
CA ILE A 194 -11.79 -3.64 3.37
C ILE A 194 -10.51 -4.45 3.64
N PRO A 195 -10.60 -5.62 4.32
CA PRO A 195 -9.42 -6.35 4.79
C PRO A 195 -8.47 -6.78 3.67
N LEU A 196 -9.01 -7.19 2.52
CA LEU A 196 -8.20 -7.65 1.39
C LEU A 196 -7.34 -6.51 0.80
N LEU A 197 -7.92 -5.32 0.60
CA LEU A 197 -7.15 -4.17 0.11
C LEU A 197 -6.07 -3.75 1.12
N LYS A 198 -6.42 -3.73 2.41
CA LYS A 198 -5.48 -3.44 3.50
C LYS A 198 -4.29 -4.42 3.46
N GLN A 199 -4.57 -5.72 3.33
CA GLN A 199 -3.54 -6.75 3.24
C GLN A 199 -2.65 -6.59 1.99
N LEU A 200 -3.25 -6.33 0.82
CA LEU A 200 -2.51 -6.13 -0.42
C LEU A 200 -1.60 -4.90 -0.34
N ALA A 201 -2.09 -3.79 0.20
CA ALA A 201 -1.31 -2.57 0.38
C ALA A 201 -0.16 -2.75 1.38
N LEU A 202 -0.40 -3.41 2.52
CA LEU A 202 0.65 -3.75 3.50
C LEU A 202 1.73 -4.65 2.91
N THR A 203 1.32 -5.66 2.14
CA THR A 203 2.25 -6.61 1.51
C THR A 203 3.09 -5.91 0.44
N ALA A 204 2.47 -5.03 -0.35
CA ALA A 204 3.17 -4.24 -1.36
C ALA A 204 4.18 -3.28 -0.71
N LEU A 205 3.79 -2.57 0.35
CA LEU A 205 4.69 -1.71 1.13
C LEU A 205 5.90 -2.48 1.66
N ARG A 206 5.66 -3.64 2.27
CA ARG A 206 6.73 -4.48 2.80
C ARG A 206 7.69 -4.95 1.71
N LYS A 207 7.17 -5.31 0.54
CA LYS A 207 8.00 -5.66 -0.62
C LYS A 207 8.87 -4.49 -1.07
N GLU A 208 8.30 -3.29 -1.07
CA GLU A 208 8.99 -2.07 -1.46
C GLU A 208 10.14 -1.74 -0.50
N LEU A 209 9.86 -1.73 0.81
CA LEU A 209 10.87 -1.55 1.86
C LEU A 209 11.99 -2.61 1.77
N ARG A 210 11.64 -3.85 1.40
CA ARG A 210 12.61 -4.96 1.26
C ARG A 210 13.59 -4.76 0.10
N ILE A 211 13.18 -4.15 -1.00
CA ILE A 211 14.06 -3.96 -2.18
C ILE A 211 15.32 -3.16 -1.79
N HIS A 212 15.18 -2.21 -0.88
CA HIS A 212 16.26 -1.30 -0.48
C HIS A 212 17.24 -1.92 0.54
N PHE A 213 16.92 -3.08 1.12
CA PHE A 213 17.78 -3.74 2.11
C PHE A 213 18.94 -4.53 1.48
N TYR A 214 18.82 -4.93 0.21
CA TYR A 214 19.86 -5.70 -0.48
C TYR A 214 21.07 -4.86 -0.93
N ASP A 215 20.99 -3.53 -0.79
CA ASP A 215 22.08 -2.62 -1.10
C ASP A 215 22.30 -1.64 0.07
N PRO A 216 23.23 -1.93 1.00
CA PRO A 216 23.45 -1.10 2.18
C PRO A 216 23.89 0.34 1.84
N LYS A 217 24.32 0.60 0.59
CA LYS A 217 24.67 1.95 0.14
C LYS A 217 23.44 2.82 -0.12
N LYS A 218 22.27 2.21 -0.34
CA LYS A 218 20.99 2.93 -0.57
C LYS A 218 20.23 3.23 0.71
N ILE A 219 20.64 2.66 1.84
CA ILE A 219 19.96 2.88 3.13
C ILE A 219 20.01 4.36 3.57
N PRO A 220 21.14 5.08 3.48
CA PRO A 220 21.16 6.51 3.82
C PRO A 220 20.29 7.37 2.90
N GLU A 221 20.14 7.00 1.64
CA GLU A 221 19.29 7.71 0.67
C GLU A 221 17.80 7.53 1.00
N ILE A 222 17.41 6.38 1.57
CA ILE A 222 16.03 6.05 1.91
C ILE A 222 15.59 6.57 3.29
N ALA A 223 16.55 6.87 4.15
CA ALA A 223 16.31 7.30 5.52
C ALA A 223 15.34 8.49 5.64
N PRO A 224 15.46 9.60 4.87
CA PRO A 224 14.50 10.70 4.94
C PRO A 224 13.08 10.28 4.50
N ASP A 225 12.96 9.45 3.46
CA ASP A 225 11.67 8.95 2.99
C ASP A 225 11.01 8.02 4.02
N ALA A 226 11.82 7.21 4.70
CA ALA A 226 11.38 6.37 5.81
C ALA A 226 10.92 7.22 7.01
N ILE A 227 11.57 8.35 7.31
CA ILE A 227 11.13 9.29 8.35
C ILE A 227 9.76 9.87 7.98
N ALA A 228 9.55 10.29 6.72
CA ALA A 228 8.26 10.78 6.26
C ALA A 228 7.15 9.71 6.42
N LEU A 229 7.45 8.46 6.09
CA LEU A 229 6.54 7.32 6.30
C LEU A 229 6.20 7.12 7.78
N LEU A 230 7.20 7.18 8.66
CA LEU A 230 7.01 7.04 10.11
C LEU A 230 6.17 8.19 10.67
N GLN A 231 6.52 9.43 10.34
CA GLN A 231 5.74 10.62 10.72
C GLN A 231 4.28 10.46 10.31
N TYR A 232 4.01 10.02 9.08
CA TYR A 232 2.65 9.75 8.64
C TYR A 232 1.97 8.68 9.49
N CYS A 233 2.61 7.53 9.73
CA CYS A 233 2.00 6.42 10.46
C CYS A 233 1.73 6.72 11.94
N PHE A 234 2.48 7.63 12.56
CA PHE A 234 2.31 8.00 13.97
C PHE A 234 1.49 9.26 14.19
N ASN A 235 1.27 10.08 13.15
CA ASN A 235 0.40 11.26 13.21
C ASN A 235 -1.01 11.02 12.67
N ASN A 236 -1.27 9.84 12.09
CA ASN A 236 -2.57 9.45 11.54
C ASN A 236 -3.09 8.19 12.26
N PRO A 237 -4.40 7.90 12.21
CA PRO A 237 -4.97 6.67 12.78
C PRO A 237 -4.60 5.44 11.93
N ALA A 238 -3.31 5.13 11.88
CA ALA A 238 -2.76 4.03 11.12
C ALA A 238 -3.06 2.68 11.81
N PRO A 239 -3.36 1.63 11.02
CA PRO A 239 -3.54 0.29 11.55
C PRO A 239 -2.33 -0.16 12.37
N GLU A 240 -2.55 -0.90 13.47
CA GLU A 240 -1.45 -1.39 14.33
C GLU A 240 -0.40 -2.16 13.52
N LYS A 241 -0.84 -3.07 12.64
CA LYS A 241 0.06 -3.82 11.74
C LYS A 241 0.93 -2.94 10.86
N LEU A 242 0.41 -1.81 10.38
CA LEU A 242 1.18 -0.85 9.61
C LEU A 242 2.26 -0.23 10.49
N ARG A 243 1.89 0.24 11.70
CA ARG A 243 2.82 0.80 12.68
C ARG A 243 3.91 -0.19 13.09
N THR A 244 3.56 -1.46 13.35
CA THR A 244 4.52 -2.52 13.65
C THR A 244 5.49 -2.76 12.50
N LEU A 245 4.98 -2.87 11.26
CA LEU A 245 5.81 -3.09 10.07
C LEU A 245 6.85 -1.97 9.89
N VAL A 246 6.42 -0.71 9.96
CA VAL A 246 7.34 0.43 9.77
C VAL A 246 8.29 0.60 10.95
N SER A 247 7.86 0.26 12.17
CA SER A 247 8.73 0.30 13.36
C SER A 247 9.82 -0.77 13.31
N LEU A 248 9.49 -1.99 12.88
CA LEU A 248 10.47 -3.06 12.67
C LEU A 248 11.48 -2.67 11.58
N PHE A 249 11.00 -2.09 10.47
CA PHE A 249 11.88 -1.57 9.44
C PHE A 249 12.82 -0.48 9.98
N ALA A 250 12.28 0.49 10.72
CA ALA A 250 13.06 1.56 11.32
C ALA A 250 14.11 1.04 12.32
N ALA A 251 13.76 0.03 13.12
CA ALA A 251 14.72 -0.63 14.00
C ALA A 251 15.86 -1.30 13.22
N CYS A 252 15.59 -1.85 12.02
CA CYS A 252 16.62 -2.45 11.17
C CYS A 252 17.63 -1.42 10.63
N ILE A 253 17.21 -0.18 10.40
CA ILE A 253 18.04 0.89 9.83
C ILE A 253 18.33 2.03 10.83
N ILE A 254 18.18 1.75 12.13
CA ILE A 254 18.21 2.76 13.20
C ILE A 254 19.50 3.58 13.21
N THR A 255 20.64 2.95 12.88
CA THR A 255 21.95 3.61 12.84
C THR A 255 22.07 4.69 11.76
N ASP A 256 21.30 4.56 10.68
CA ASP A 256 21.29 5.52 9.59
C ASP A 256 20.18 6.56 9.80
N LEU A 257 19.03 6.16 10.35
CA LEU A 257 18.00 7.09 10.79
C LEU A 257 18.52 8.08 11.84
N TRP A 258 19.39 7.64 12.75
CA TRP A 258 19.97 8.51 13.78
C TRP A 258 20.80 9.67 13.22
N LYS A 259 21.31 9.54 11.99
CA LYS A 259 22.11 10.57 11.31
C LYS A 259 21.25 11.59 10.57
N CYS A 260 19.97 11.29 10.35
CA CYS A 260 19.06 12.16 9.62
C CYS A 260 18.40 13.18 10.55
N GLU A 261 18.33 14.43 10.09
CA GLU A 261 17.55 15.47 10.75
C GLU A 261 16.06 15.08 10.80
N GLY A 262 15.38 15.44 11.89
CA GLY A 262 13.95 15.12 12.10
C GLY A 262 13.65 13.75 12.70
N PHE A 263 14.61 12.82 12.75
CA PHE A 263 14.39 11.54 13.44
C PHE A 263 14.31 11.69 14.96
N GLN A 264 15.20 12.50 15.53
CA GLN A 264 15.21 12.81 16.97
C GLN A 264 13.93 13.56 17.37
N ASP A 265 13.53 14.55 16.57
CA ASP A 265 12.28 15.29 16.77
C ASP A 265 11.06 14.34 16.77
N LEU A 266 11.06 13.32 15.91
CA LEU A 266 9.99 12.31 15.86
C LEU A 266 9.95 11.43 17.11
N LEU A 267 11.12 11.03 17.64
CA LEU A 267 11.21 10.28 18.91
C LEU A 267 10.68 11.10 20.09
N GLU A 268 11.01 12.39 20.13
CA GLU A 268 10.55 13.30 21.17
C GLU A 268 9.06 13.63 21.04
N SER A 269 8.57 13.80 19.81
CA SER A 269 7.18 14.18 19.52
C SER A 269 6.21 13.02 19.70
N SER A 270 6.63 11.77 19.45
CA SER A 270 5.76 10.60 19.51
C SER A 270 6.22 9.56 20.54
N ARG A 271 5.54 9.54 21.69
CA ARG A 271 5.74 8.53 22.73
C ARG A 271 5.43 7.12 22.23
N GLU A 272 4.41 6.98 21.39
CA GLU A 272 4.03 5.70 20.80
C GLU A 272 5.14 5.15 19.91
N PHE A 273 5.74 6.02 19.08
CA PHE A 273 6.87 5.65 18.24
C PHE A 273 8.08 5.22 19.07
N SER A 274 8.48 6.04 20.05
CA SER A 274 9.60 5.74 20.95
C SER A 274 9.42 4.39 21.67
N THR A 275 8.19 4.09 22.09
CA THR A 275 7.86 2.81 22.72
C THR A 275 7.92 1.64 21.73
N ALA A 276 7.42 1.82 20.51
CA ALA A 276 7.45 0.80 19.47
C ALA A 276 8.88 0.44 19.05
N ILE A 277 9.74 1.43 18.84
CA ILE A 277 11.16 1.22 18.50
C ILE A 277 11.91 0.56 19.65
N SER A 278 11.72 1.06 20.88
CA SER A 278 12.35 0.47 22.07
C SER A 278 11.92 -0.99 22.26
N GLY A 279 10.66 -1.31 21.98
CA GLY A 279 10.15 -2.68 21.98
C GLY A 279 10.87 -3.56 20.97
N CYS A 280 10.97 -3.11 19.71
CA CYS A 280 11.65 -3.86 18.64
C CYS A 280 13.14 -4.10 18.96
N ILE A 281 13.84 -3.08 19.45
CA ILE A 281 15.27 -3.17 19.80
C ILE A 281 15.45 -4.05 21.05
N GLY A 282 14.63 -3.85 22.07
CA GLY A 282 14.71 -4.56 23.35
C GLY A 282 14.47 -6.08 23.23
N THR A 283 13.62 -6.52 22.30
CA THR A 283 13.40 -7.95 22.01
C THR A 283 14.51 -8.58 21.18
N ASN A 284 15.34 -7.78 20.51
CA ASN A 284 16.39 -8.22 19.57
C ASN A 284 17.79 -7.73 19.98
N LEU A 285 18.03 -7.52 21.28
CA LEU A 285 19.35 -7.18 21.84
C LEU A 285 20.34 -8.34 21.69
N ASP A 286 20.74 -8.63 20.45
CA ASP A 286 22.03 -9.23 20.16
C ASP A 286 23.10 -8.16 20.36
N GLY A 287 24.21 -8.51 21.03
CA GLY A 287 25.28 -7.60 21.44
C GLY A 287 25.97 -6.78 20.33
N ILE A 288 25.52 -6.91 19.08
CA ILE A 288 25.98 -6.16 17.90
C ILE A 288 25.43 -4.71 17.89
N LEU A 289 24.18 -4.49 18.30
CA LEU A 289 23.57 -3.14 18.36
C LEU A 289 24.18 -2.30 19.49
N LEU A 290 24.43 -2.90 20.66
CA LEU A 290 25.13 -2.25 21.77
C LEU A 290 26.55 -1.81 21.37
N LYS A 291 27.28 -2.66 20.63
CA LYS A 291 28.63 -2.32 20.16
C LYS A 291 28.61 -1.17 19.14
N ARG A 292 27.66 -1.18 18.20
CA ARG A 292 27.50 -0.11 17.18
C ARG A 292 26.98 1.21 17.73
N LEU A 293 26.20 1.19 18.82
CA LEU A 293 25.74 2.40 19.50
C LEU A 293 26.77 2.98 20.48
N LEU A 294 27.74 2.16 20.95
CA LEU A 294 28.84 2.61 21.82
C LEU A 294 30.11 3.03 21.05
N ASP A 295 30.24 2.63 19.78
CA ASP A 295 31.39 2.96 18.92
C ASP A 295 31.20 4.26 18.08
N ASN A 296 30.07 4.98 18.23
CA ASN A 296 29.82 6.33 17.67
C ASN A 296 29.52 7.33 18.78
#